data_AF-A0A926TFB2-F1
#
_entry.id   AF-A0A926TFB2-F1
#
_cell.length_a   1.000
_cell.length_b   1.000
_cell.length_c   1.000
_cell.angle_alpha   90.00
_cell.angle_beta   90.00
_cell.angle_gamma   90.00
#
_symmetry.space_group_name_H-M   'P 1'
#
loop_
_entity.id
_entity.type
_entity.pdbx_description
1 polymer ?
#
loop_
_entity_poly.entity_id
_entity_poly.type
_entity_poly.pdbx_seq_one_letter_code
_entity_poly.pdbx_strand_id
1 'polypeptide(L)' 'MVTPKLEDIEVQLLTEGIYRYYGFDFRNYAPSSLKRRVRRVMLSEGLSTISAL' A
#
# COMPACT_ATOMS: atom_id res chain seq x y z
N MET A 1 -7.32 21.63 -5.44
CA MET A 1 -7.15 20.44 -4.60
C MET A 1 -6.30 19.44 -5.37
N VAL A 2 -5.24 18.89 -4.77
CA VAL A 2 -4.44 17.84 -5.42
C VAL A 2 -5.21 16.54 -5.31
N THR A 3 -5.63 15.98 -6.44
CA THR A 3 -6.32 14.69 -6.46
C THR A 3 -5.32 13.57 -6.12
N PRO A 4 -5.59 12.72 -5.12
CA PRO A 4 -4.73 11.58 -4.83
C PRO A 4 -4.69 10.63 -6.03
N LYS A 5 -3.52 10.02 -6.28
CA LYS A 5 -3.43 8.97 -7.31
C LYS A 5 -4.12 7.71 -6.79
N LEU A 6 -4.72 6.91 -7.67
CA LEU A 6 -5.38 5.65 -7.29
C LEU A 6 -4.50 4.79 -6.39
N GLU A 7 -3.23 4.63 -6.79
CA GLU A 7 -2.25 3.84 -6.06
C GLU A 7 -1.97 4.36 -4.64
N ASP A 8 -2.17 5.66 -4.38
CA ASP A 8 -2.06 6.23 -3.04
C ASP A 8 -3.18 5.72 -2.13
N ILE A 9 -4.39 5.60 -2.69
CA ILE A 9 -5.58 5.07 -2.02
C ILE A 9 -5.40 3.58 -1.75
N GLU A 10 -4.92 2.81 -2.73
CA GLU A 10 -4.71 1.35 -2.58
C GLU A 10 -3.71 1.04 -1.46
N VAL A 11 -2.60 1.78 -1.38
CA VAL A 11 -1.61 1.60 -0.29
C VAL A 11 -2.22 1.95 1.07
N GLN A 12 -3.01 3.01 1.16
CA GLN A 12 -3.69 3.37 2.41
C GLN A 12 -4.65 2.28 2.86
N LEU A 13 -5.48 1.75 1.95
CA LEU A 13 -6.42 0.67 2.25
C LEU A 13 -5.70 -0.62 2.67
N LEU A 14 -4.65 -1.01 1.95
CA LEU A 14 -3.84 -2.20 2.28
C LEU A 14 -3.25 -2.08 3.69
N THR A 15 -2.59 -0.96 3.98
CA THR A 15 -1.95 -0.76 5.30
C THR A 15 -2.94 -0.62 6.44
N GLU A 16 -4.10 -0.02 6.21
CA GLU A 16 -5.18 0.02 7.19
C GLU A 16 -5.73 -1.39 7.47
N GLY A 17 -5.91 -2.22 6.44
CA GLY A 17 -6.33 -3.62 6.58
C GLY A 17 -5.33 -4.43 7.41
N ILE A 18 -4.03 -4.28 7.13
CA ILE A 18 -2.96 -4.93 7.89
C ILE A 18 -2.96 -4.48 9.35
N TYR A 19 -3.12 -3.19 9.62
CA TYR A 19 -3.21 -2.67 10.98
C TYR A 19 -4.41 -3.24 11.72
N ARG A 20 -5.61 -3.25 11.10
CA ARG A 20 -6.84 -3.73 11.74
C ARG A 20 -6.81 -5.21 12.08
N TYR A 21 -6.24 -6.04 11.21
CA TYR A 21 -6.28 -7.50 11.38
C TYR A 21 -5.05 -8.05 12.11
N TYR A 22 -3.86 -7.51 11.81
CA TYR A 22 -2.60 -8.02 12.37
C TYR A 22 -1.95 -7.09 13.41
N GLY A 23 -2.42 -5.86 13.58
CA GLY A 23 -1.88 -4.90 14.56
C GLY A 23 -0.56 -4.22 14.14
N PHE A 24 -0.04 -4.49 12.95
CA PHE A 24 1.18 -3.83 12.46
C PHE A 24 0.87 -2.46 11.86
N ASP A 25 1.40 -1.39 12.46
CA ASP A 25 1.16 -0.01 12.00
C ASP A 25 2.28 0.50 11.08
N PHE A 26 1.96 0.62 9.79
CA PHE A 26 2.86 1.18 8.77
C PHE A 26 2.47 2.61 8.35
N ARG A 27 1.43 3.20 8.94
CA ARG A 27 0.83 4.46 8.45
C ARG A 27 1.72 5.68 8.66
N ASN A 28 2.72 5.59 9.54
CA ASN A 28 3.71 6.64 9.79
C ASN A 28 4.98 6.54 8.93
N TYR A 29 5.07 5.58 8.00
CA TYR A 29 6.23 5.45 7.13
C TYR A 29 6.24 6.52 6.03
N ALA A 30 7.44 6.88 5.56
CA ALA A 30 7.59 7.76 4.40
C ALA A 30 6.85 7.17 3.17
N PRO A 31 5.88 7.90 2.57
CA PRO A 31 5.00 7.36 1.54
C PRO A 31 5.74 6.76 0.33
N SER A 32 6.84 7.37 -0.09
CA SER A 32 7.68 6.89 -1.20
C SER A 32 8.35 5.54 -0.91
N SER A 33 8.81 5.35 0.33
CA SER A 33 9.45 4.10 0.75
C SER A 33 8.44 2.97 0.90
N LEU A 34 7.25 3.28 1.43
CA LEU A 34 6.16 2.31 1.58
C LEU A 34 5.68 1.82 0.20
N LYS A 35 5.36 2.75 -0.72
CA LYS A 35 4.97 2.41 -2.11
C LYS A 35 5.97 1.52 -2.81
N ARG A 36 7.27 1.83 -2.70
CA ARG A 36 8.33 1.00 -3.31
C ARG A 36 8.33 -0.43 -2.77
N ARG A 37 8.10 -0.62 -1.46
CA ARG A 37 8.02 -1.96 -0.86
C ARG A 37 6.78 -2.70 -1.32
N VAL A 38 5.61 -2.06 -1.27
CA VAL A 38 4.34 -2.66 -1.73
C VAL A 38 4.41 -3.06 -3.20
N ARG A 39 4.94 -2.19 -4.08
CA ARG A 39 5.16 -2.53 -5.50
C ARG A 39 6.08 -3.72 -5.70
N ARG A 40 7.15 -3.84 -4.90
CA ARG A 40 8.05 -5.00 -5.00
C ARG A 40 7.32 -6.31 -4.68
N VAL A 41 6.45 -6.30 -3.68
CA VAL A 41 5.62 -7.47 -3.33
C VAL A 41 4.60 -7.74 -4.44
N MET A 42 3.86 -6.73 -4.89
CA MET A 42 2.91 -6.84 -6.00
C MET A 42 3.55 -7.47 -7.25
N LEU A 43 4.75 -7.00 -7.63
CA LEU A 43 5.48 -7.51 -8.77
C LEU A 43 6.04 -8.92 -8.54
N SER A 44 6.45 -9.28 -7.31
CA SER A 44 6.90 -10.65 -7.02
C SER A 44 5.77 -11.67 -7.08
N GLU A 45 4.54 -11.24 -6.79
CA GLU A 45 3.31 -12.04 -6.93
C GLU A 45 2.74 -12.02 -8.37
N GLY A 46 3.35 -11.26 -9.30
CA GLY A 46 2.87 -11.15 -10.68
C GLY A 46 1.56 -10.37 -10.85
N LEU A 47 1.22 -9.51 -9.88
CA LEU A 47 -0.04 -8.78 -9.83
C LEU A 47 0.06 -7.42 -10.55
N SER A 48 -1.05 -6.97 -11.11
CA SER A 48 -1.14 -5.73 -11.89
C SER A 48 -1.56 -4.50 -11.07
N THR A 49 -2.14 -4.71 -9.89
CA THR A 49 -2.62 -3.63 -9.00
C THR A 49 -2.33 -3.96 -7.55
N ILE A 50 -2.23 -2.92 -6.71
CA ILE A 50 -2.01 -3.11 -5.27
C ILE A 50 -3.25 -3.70 -4.60
N SER A 51 -4.45 -3.40 -5.10
CA SER A 51 -5.69 -4.00 -4.57
C SER A 51 -5.82 -5.50 -4.85
N ALA A 52 -4.97 -6.07 -5.70
CA ALA A 52 -4.94 -7.50 -5.96
C ALA A 52 -4.04 -8.28 -4.98
N LEU A 53 -3.27 -7.57 -4.12
CA LEU A 53 -2.56 -8.16 -2.97
C LEU A 53 -3.54 -8.47 -1.84
#